data_AF-C9SKK5-F1
#
_entry.id   AF-C9SKK5-F1
#
_cell.length_a   1.000
_cell.length_b   1.000
_cell.length_c   1.000
_cell.angle_alpha   90.00
_cell.angle_beta   90.00
_cell.angle_gamma   90.00
#
_symmetry.space_group_name_H-M   'P 1'
#
loop_
_entity.id
_entity.type
_entity.pdbx_description
1 polymer ?
#
loop_
_entity_poly.entity_id
_entity_poly.type
_entity_poly.pdbx_seq_one_letter_code
_entity_poly.pdbx_strand_id
1 'polypeptide(L)'
;MKRASPTPPQTSAPPTSATSAARPATPAFSEGAETGKAVGKTWLKTFEVVPRLVCRALQFVFALIACGFYGHRVDADRKDEDGSGGFSPEWLFAVVVGGLSAVTAVAFLAAAPLSAIPVVGSRIKMFKTYRAFAWDATLFVAWIVVFGIMAGIFLGRDSDDPYKGASTGAMKTAVWVDLVNAIFWAVSAAYGCFKTFLGEKADQATDKIGKKLFEKKQPQAPAKSDGYAESV
;
A
#
# COMPACT_ATOMS: atom_id res chain seq x y z
N MET A 1 -98.46 -30.02 23.01
CA MET A 1 -98.47 -28.57 23.35
C MET A 1 -97.05 -28.02 23.36
N LYS A 2 -96.92 -26.70 23.17
CA LYS A 2 -95.70 -25.85 23.10
C LYS A 2 -94.32 -26.44 23.48
N ARG A 3 -93.38 -26.31 22.54
CA ARG A 3 -91.93 -26.16 22.78
C ARG A 3 -91.67 -24.87 23.59
N ALA A 4 -90.91 -24.95 24.69
CA ALA A 4 -90.09 -23.87 25.23
C ALA A 4 -89.21 -24.43 26.38
N SER A 5 -87.89 -24.23 26.28
CA SER A 5 -86.93 -24.48 27.37
C SER A 5 -86.08 -23.22 27.58
N PRO A 6 -85.60 -22.93 28.80
CA PRO A 6 -85.14 -21.58 29.17
C PRO A 6 -83.64 -21.33 28.96
N THR A 7 -83.27 -20.07 28.74
CA THR A 7 -81.98 -19.43 29.07
C THR A 7 -81.90 -19.10 30.57
N PRO A 8 -80.79 -18.59 31.15
CA PRO A 8 -79.41 -18.38 30.66
C PRO A 8 -78.44 -19.26 31.51
N PRO A 9 -77.24 -18.86 32.03
CA PRO A 9 -76.24 -17.86 31.60
C PRO A 9 -74.78 -18.41 31.54
N GLN A 10 -73.85 -17.63 30.96
CA GLN A 10 -72.59 -17.12 31.58
C GLN A 10 -71.55 -16.70 30.51
N THR A 11 -71.14 -15.44 30.58
CA THR A 11 -70.05 -14.86 29.76
C THR A 11 -68.72 -15.01 30.49
N SER A 12 -67.73 -15.64 29.87
CA SER A 12 -66.32 -15.43 30.20
C SER A 12 -65.46 -15.51 28.95
N ALA A 13 -64.54 -14.57 28.78
CA ALA A 13 -63.70 -14.46 27.60
C ALA A 13 -62.40 -15.28 27.75
N PRO A 14 -61.90 -15.94 26.69
CA PRO A 14 -60.57 -16.53 26.70
C PRO A 14 -59.50 -15.44 26.45
N PRO A 15 -58.37 -15.45 27.16
CA PRO A 15 -57.24 -14.57 26.88
C PRO A 15 -56.36 -15.18 25.79
N THR A 16 -56.38 -14.62 24.58
CA THR A 16 -55.40 -14.97 23.54
C THR A 16 -54.26 -13.97 23.58
N SER A 17 -53.11 -14.41 24.09
CA SER A 17 -51.87 -13.64 24.16
C SER A 17 -51.43 -13.17 22.77
N ALA A 18 -51.29 -11.85 22.61
CA ALA A 18 -50.63 -11.28 21.45
C ALA A 18 -49.13 -11.59 21.53
N THR A 19 -48.71 -12.72 20.97
CA THR A 19 -47.30 -13.02 20.71
C THR A 19 -46.80 -11.99 19.69
N SER A 20 -46.20 -10.91 20.19
CA SER A 20 -45.43 -9.98 19.38
C SER A 20 -44.22 -10.73 18.83
N ALA A 21 -44.39 -11.30 17.63
CA ALA A 21 -43.32 -11.97 16.93
C ALA A 21 -42.27 -10.92 16.55
N ALA A 22 -41.20 -10.83 17.34
CA ALA A 22 -40.01 -10.10 16.98
C ALA A 22 -39.47 -10.70 15.68
N ARG A 23 -39.80 -10.06 14.55
CA ARG A 23 -39.39 -10.47 13.22
C ARG A 23 -37.86 -10.57 13.22
N PRO A 24 -37.28 -11.77 13.01
CA PRO A 24 -35.84 -11.92 13.06
C PRO A 24 -35.23 -11.01 11.99
N ALA A 25 -34.24 -10.20 12.37
CA ALA A 25 -33.49 -9.38 11.42
C ALA A 25 -32.91 -10.30 10.35
N THR A 26 -33.40 -10.16 9.12
CA THR A 26 -33.22 -11.15 8.06
C THR A 26 -31.73 -11.39 7.80
N PRO A 27 -31.24 -12.65 7.67
CA PRO A 27 -29.82 -12.92 7.44
C PRO A 27 -29.23 -12.15 6.24
N ALA A 28 -30.05 -11.90 5.21
CA ALA A 28 -29.73 -11.04 4.07
C ALA A 28 -29.25 -9.62 4.44
N PHE A 29 -29.69 -9.04 5.56
CA PHE A 29 -29.20 -7.73 6.02
C PHE A 29 -27.80 -7.84 6.65
N SER A 30 -27.52 -8.90 7.41
CA SER A 30 -26.16 -9.17 7.90
C SER A 30 -25.19 -9.50 6.78
N GLU A 31 -25.64 -10.28 5.79
CA GLU A 31 -24.86 -10.67 4.61
C GLU A 31 -24.61 -9.48 3.68
N GLY A 32 -25.61 -8.60 3.51
CA GLY A 32 -25.46 -7.30 2.85
C GLY A 32 -24.53 -6.34 3.59
N ALA A 33 -24.53 -6.34 4.92
CA ALA A 33 -23.61 -5.53 5.72
C ALA A 33 -22.15 -6.04 5.65
N GLU A 34 -21.94 -7.36 5.67
CA GLU A 34 -20.62 -7.98 5.46
C GLU A 34 -20.12 -7.74 4.02
N THR A 35 -21.00 -7.89 3.02
CA THR A 35 -20.71 -7.57 1.61
C THR A 35 -20.37 -6.10 1.44
N GLY A 36 -21.15 -5.18 2.03
CA GLY A 36 -20.89 -3.75 2.00
C GLY A 36 -19.53 -3.36 2.63
N LYS A 37 -19.16 -4.00 3.76
CA LYS A 37 -17.83 -3.84 4.36
C LYS A 37 -16.72 -4.40 3.47
N ALA A 38 -16.92 -5.55 2.84
CA ALA A 38 -15.94 -6.18 1.94
C ALA A 38 -15.71 -5.32 0.68
N VAL A 39 -16.79 -4.86 0.05
CA VAL A 39 -16.76 -3.95 -1.10
C VAL A 39 -16.11 -2.62 -0.70
N GLY A 40 -16.53 -2.00 0.41
CA GLY A 40 -15.92 -0.75 0.90
C GLY A 40 -14.43 -0.87 1.20
N LYS A 41 -13.98 -1.95 1.86
CA LYS A 41 -12.54 -2.24 2.07
C LYS A 41 -11.79 -2.47 0.75
N THR A 42 -12.46 -3.03 -0.26
CA THR A 42 -11.87 -3.25 -1.59
C THR A 42 -11.68 -1.92 -2.31
N TRP A 43 -12.71 -1.05 -2.34
CA TRP A 43 -12.59 0.30 -2.89
C TRP A 43 -11.49 1.12 -2.22
N LEU A 44 -11.42 1.14 -0.89
CA LEU A 44 -10.36 1.85 -0.16
C LEU A 44 -8.96 1.33 -0.52
N LYS A 45 -8.79 0.00 -0.65
CA LYS A 45 -7.52 -0.58 -1.13
C LYS A 45 -7.21 -0.20 -2.58
N THR A 46 -8.20 -0.17 -3.47
CA THR A 46 -8.00 0.28 -4.86
C THR A 46 -7.51 1.73 -4.90
N PHE A 47 -8.11 2.63 -4.12
CA PHE A 47 -7.65 4.02 -3.99
C PHE A 47 -6.26 4.15 -3.33
N GLU A 48 -5.82 3.20 -2.50
CA GLU A 48 -4.44 3.15 -1.97
C GLU A 48 -3.44 2.63 -3.01
N VAL A 49 -3.83 1.67 -3.84
CA VAL A 49 -2.97 0.99 -4.82
C VAL A 49 -2.78 1.80 -6.11
N VAL A 50 -3.83 2.44 -6.63
CA VAL A 50 -3.75 3.16 -7.92
C VAL A 50 -2.70 4.28 -7.91
N PRO A 51 -2.66 5.22 -6.93
CA PRO A 51 -1.62 6.25 -6.88
C PRO A 51 -0.21 5.68 -6.72
N ARG A 52 -0.07 4.54 -6.04
CA ARG A 52 1.20 3.82 -5.90
C ARG A 52 1.68 3.25 -7.23
N LEU A 53 0.78 2.65 -8.03
CA LEU A 53 1.11 2.15 -9.37
C LEU A 53 1.49 3.30 -10.32
N VAL A 54 0.74 4.40 -10.30
CA VAL A 54 1.05 5.61 -11.09
C VAL A 54 2.41 6.18 -10.71
N CYS A 55 2.71 6.30 -9.41
CA CYS A 55 4.02 6.73 -8.91
C CYS A 55 5.16 5.83 -9.42
N ARG A 56 5.02 4.49 -9.33
CA ARG A 56 6.04 3.57 -9.86
C ARG A 56 6.18 3.65 -11.39
N ALA A 57 5.09 3.84 -12.13
CA ALA A 57 5.13 4.00 -13.58
C ALA A 57 5.86 5.30 -13.99
N LEU A 58 5.63 6.40 -13.26
CA LEU A 58 6.37 7.66 -13.48
C LEU A 58 7.86 7.51 -13.16
N GLN A 59 8.22 6.86 -12.04
CA GLN A 59 9.63 6.55 -11.71
C GLN A 59 10.33 5.73 -12.80
N PHE A 60 9.62 4.76 -13.38
CA PHE A 60 10.12 3.97 -14.50
C PHE A 60 10.35 4.83 -15.75
N VAL A 61 9.38 5.66 -16.14
CA VAL A 61 9.49 6.54 -17.31
C VAL A 61 10.63 7.55 -17.15
N PHE A 62 10.75 8.23 -16.00
CA PHE A 62 11.85 9.16 -15.76
C PHE A 62 13.22 8.47 -15.73
N ALA A 63 13.30 7.25 -15.17
CA ALA A 63 14.52 6.45 -15.21
C ALA A 63 14.91 6.06 -16.65
N LEU A 64 13.96 5.71 -17.52
CA LEU A 64 14.23 5.46 -18.94
C LEU A 64 14.67 6.73 -19.68
N ILE A 65 14.07 7.89 -19.38
CA ILE A 65 14.45 9.18 -19.97
C ILE A 65 15.92 9.50 -19.62
N ALA A 66 16.31 9.36 -18.36
CA ALA A 66 17.68 9.53 -17.91
C ALA A 66 18.63 8.52 -18.59
N CYS A 67 18.27 7.24 -18.65
CA CYS A 67 19.04 6.22 -19.40
C CYS A 67 19.19 6.59 -20.89
N GLY A 68 18.20 7.24 -21.51
CA GLY A 68 18.31 7.74 -22.88
C GLY A 68 19.32 8.87 -23.01
N PHE A 69 19.18 9.93 -22.20
CA PHE A 69 20.09 11.09 -22.22
C PHE A 69 21.53 10.70 -21.88
N TYR A 70 21.74 10.01 -20.77
CA TYR A 70 23.07 9.66 -20.28
C TYR A 70 23.66 8.45 -21.02
N GLY A 71 22.85 7.47 -21.41
CA GLY A 71 23.29 6.31 -22.17
C GLY A 71 23.74 6.68 -23.59
N HIS A 72 23.11 7.65 -24.23
CA HIS A 72 23.58 8.19 -25.50
C HIS A 72 24.94 8.90 -25.37
N ARG A 73 25.26 9.50 -24.20
CA ARG A 73 26.60 10.04 -23.92
C ARG A 73 27.62 8.94 -23.65
N VAL A 74 27.29 7.94 -22.82
CA VAL A 74 28.15 6.75 -22.63
C VAL A 74 28.47 6.05 -23.96
N ASP A 75 27.51 5.94 -24.87
CA ASP A 75 27.72 5.33 -26.19
C ASP A 75 28.52 6.22 -27.16
N ALA A 76 28.47 7.55 -26.99
CA ALA A 76 29.33 8.48 -27.72
C ALA A 76 30.78 8.40 -27.23
N ASP A 77 31.02 8.53 -25.92
CA ASP A 77 32.34 8.35 -25.28
C ASP A 77 32.98 6.99 -25.65
N ARG A 78 32.19 5.94 -25.84
CA ARG A 78 32.65 4.59 -26.23
C ARG A 78 33.06 4.50 -27.72
N LYS A 79 32.65 5.45 -28.55
CA LYS A 79 32.85 5.46 -30.02
C LYS A 79 33.88 6.49 -30.48
N ASP A 80 34.41 7.33 -29.59
CA ASP A 80 35.54 8.22 -29.92
C ASP A 80 36.82 7.38 -30.12
N GLU A 81 37.16 7.13 -31.39
CA GLU A 81 38.35 6.34 -31.76
C GLU A 81 39.67 7.10 -31.55
N ASP A 82 39.62 8.43 -31.38
CA ASP A 82 40.79 9.31 -31.21
C ASP A 82 41.50 9.17 -29.84
N GLY A 83 40.99 8.32 -28.94
CA GLY A 83 41.69 7.90 -27.70
C GLY A 83 41.96 8.97 -26.64
N SER A 84 41.59 10.23 -26.91
CA SER A 84 41.80 11.38 -26.03
C SER A 84 40.63 11.62 -25.05
N GLY A 85 39.44 11.12 -25.37
CA GLY A 85 38.25 11.15 -24.53
C GLY A 85 38.17 9.92 -23.62
N GLY A 86 38.74 10.01 -22.42
CA GLY A 86 38.54 8.99 -21.39
C GLY A 86 37.08 8.87 -20.96
N PHE A 87 36.62 7.64 -20.73
CA PHE A 87 35.24 7.31 -20.36
C PHE A 87 34.73 8.14 -19.17
N SER A 88 33.66 8.90 -19.35
CA SER A 88 33.14 9.82 -18.33
C SER A 88 32.35 9.08 -17.23
N PRO A 89 32.85 9.04 -15.98
CA PRO A 89 32.20 8.29 -14.90
C PRO A 89 30.82 8.86 -14.52
N GLU A 90 30.58 10.16 -14.71
CA GLU A 90 29.31 10.82 -14.40
C GLU A 90 28.16 10.27 -15.27
N TRP A 91 28.39 10.02 -16.56
CA TRP A 91 27.37 9.47 -17.46
C TRP A 91 27.03 8.02 -17.08
N LEU A 92 28.04 7.20 -16.82
CA LEU A 92 27.82 5.80 -16.43
C LEU A 92 27.11 5.70 -15.08
N PHE A 93 27.50 6.52 -14.10
CA PHE A 93 26.85 6.51 -12.80
C PHE A 93 25.35 6.82 -12.94
N ALA A 94 24.99 7.83 -13.73
CA ALA A 94 23.61 8.16 -14.03
C ALA A 94 22.87 7.03 -14.76
N VAL A 95 23.50 6.35 -15.73
CA VAL A 95 22.93 5.18 -16.43
C VAL A 95 22.74 3.98 -15.49
N VAL A 96 23.68 3.71 -14.58
CA VAL A 96 23.58 2.61 -13.62
C VAL A 96 22.47 2.87 -12.60
N VAL A 97 22.37 4.10 -12.08
CA VAL A 97 21.28 4.50 -11.18
C VAL A 97 19.93 4.47 -11.90
N GLY A 98 19.87 4.98 -13.14
CA GLY A 98 18.69 4.90 -14.01
C GLY A 98 18.25 3.46 -14.28
N GLY A 99 19.18 2.58 -14.67
CA GLY A 99 18.92 1.16 -14.92
C GLY A 99 18.42 0.43 -13.68
N LEU A 100 19.07 0.64 -12.53
CA LEU A 100 18.66 0.04 -11.25
C LEU A 100 17.27 0.57 -10.80
N SER A 101 17.02 1.86 -10.99
CA SER A 101 15.73 2.52 -10.75
C SER A 101 14.63 1.93 -11.65
N ALA A 102 14.90 1.73 -12.94
CA ALA A 102 13.95 1.16 -13.90
C ALA A 102 13.63 -0.31 -13.58
N VAL A 103 14.65 -1.15 -13.34
CA VAL A 103 14.48 -2.55 -12.92
C VAL A 103 13.70 -2.63 -11.61
N THR A 104 14.02 -1.77 -10.63
CA THR A 104 13.29 -1.69 -9.36
C THR A 104 11.81 -1.33 -9.59
N ALA A 105 11.53 -0.29 -10.38
CA ALA A 105 10.16 0.14 -10.66
C ALA A 105 9.34 -0.97 -11.35
N VAL A 106 9.90 -1.66 -12.35
CA VAL A 106 9.27 -2.82 -13.00
C VAL A 106 9.04 -3.97 -11.99
N ALA A 107 10.02 -4.28 -11.15
CA ALA A 107 9.88 -5.33 -10.13
C ALA A 107 8.74 -5.00 -9.13
N PHE A 108 8.59 -3.74 -8.69
CA PHE A 108 7.49 -3.33 -7.84
C PHE A 108 6.13 -3.27 -8.57
N LEU A 109 6.10 -2.88 -9.85
CA LEU A 109 4.90 -2.92 -10.68
C LEU A 109 4.42 -4.36 -10.89
N ALA A 110 5.33 -5.30 -11.13
CA ALA A 110 5.02 -6.74 -11.25
C ALA A 110 4.66 -7.37 -9.89
N ALA A 111 5.28 -6.93 -8.79
CA ALA A 111 4.96 -7.43 -7.45
C ALA A 111 3.51 -7.17 -7.03
N ALA A 112 2.88 -6.09 -7.53
CA ALA A 112 1.49 -5.78 -7.22
C ALA A 112 0.50 -6.89 -7.66
N PRO A 113 0.38 -7.26 -8.96
CA PRO A 113 -0.46 -8.39 -9.38
C PRO A 113 0.05 -9.73 -8.85
N LEU A 114 1.37 -9.96 -8.76
CA LEU A 114 1.92 -11.20 -8.20
C LEU A 114 1.55 -11.41 -6.73
N SER A 115 1.39 -10.33 -5.95
CA SER A 115 0.97 -10.41 -4.54
C SER A 115 -0.49 -10.83 -4.33
N ALA A 116 -1.34 -10.75 -5.37
CA ALA A 116 -2.70 -11.27 -5.33
C ALA A 116 -2.76 -12.80 -5.38
N ILE A 117 -1.70 -13.47 -5.83
CA ILE A 117 -1.60 -14.93 -5.86
C ILE A 117 -1.20 -15.42 -4.46
N PRO A 118 -2.06 -16.19 -3.74
CA PRO A 118 -1.84 -16.48 -2.32
C PRO A 118 -0.54 -17.24 -2.02
N VAL A 119 -0.12 -18.13 -2.93
CA VAL A 119 1.15 -18.89 -2.82
C VAL A 119 2.37 -17.97 -2.89
N VAL A 120 2.35 -16.98 -3.78
CA VAL A 120 3.45 -16.03 -4.02
C VAL A 120 3.43 -14.92 -2.96
N GLY A 121 2.26 -14.37 -2.65
CA GLY A 121 2.08 -13.31 -1.66
C GLY A 121 2.56 -13.71 -0.25
N SER A 122 2.43 -14.99 0.13
CA SER A 122 2.97 -15.51 1.39
C SER A 122 4.51 -15.53 1.43
N ARG A 123 5.16 -15.80 0.29
CA ARG A 123 6.63 -15.77 0.15
C ARG A 123 7.16 -14.32 0.08
N ILE A 124 6.47 -13.43 -0.64
CA ILE A 124 6.83 -12.01 -0.70
C ILE A 124 6.66 -11.33 0.66
N LYS A 125 5.66 -11.71 1.48
CA LYS A 125 5.54 -11.29 2.89
C LYS A 125 6.79 -11.54 3.73
N MET A 126 7.58 -12.56 3.37
CA MET A 126 8.82 -12.92 4.06
C MET A 126 10.00 -12.00 3.66
N PHE A 127 9.97 -11.42 2.45
CA PHE A 127 10.73 -10.20 2.11
C PHE A 127 10.02 -8.96 2.68
N LYS A 128 9.94 -8.98 4.01
CA LYS A 128 9.24 -8.08 4.94
C LYS A 128 9.39 -6.59 4.51
N THR A 129 8.26 -5.88 4.55
CA THR A 129 8.05 -4.50 4.07
C THR A 129 9.10 -3.47 4.52
N TYR A 130 9.76 -3.68 5.66
CA TYR A 130 10.83 -2.83 6.18
C TYR A 130 12.00 -2.61 5.20
N ARG A 131 12.27 -3.54 4.27
CA ARG A 131 13.35 -3.36 3.27
C ARG A 131 12.97 -2.48 2.08
N ALA A 132 11.67 -2.35 1.77
CA ALA A 132 11.22 -1.56 0.63
C ALA A 132 11.47 -0.07 0.84
N PHE A 133 11.16 0.47 2.03
CA PHE A 133 11.41 1.89 2.31
C PHE A 133 12.91 2.23 2.33
N ALA A 134 13.75 1.33 2.88
CA ALA A 134 15.19 1.52 2.92
C ALA A 134 15.79 1.52 1.50
N TRP A 135 15.32 0.62 0.63
CA TRP A 135 15.72 0.58 -0.78
C TRP A 135 15.23 1.80 -1.57
N ASP A 136 13.97 2.21 -1.39
CA ASP A 136 13.44 3.45 -1.99
C ASP A 136 14.27 4.68 -1.53
N ALA A 137 14.71 4.71 -0.27
CA ALA A 137 15.59 5.76 0.26
C ALA A 137 17.01 5.70 -0.31
N THR A 138 17.57 4.51 -0.52
CA THR A 138 18.88 4.35 -1.21
C THR A 138 18.81 4.89 -2.64
N LEU A 139 17.74 4.58 -3.38
CA LEU A 139 17.55 5.11 -4.73
C LEU A 139 17.30 6.62 -4.73
N PHE A 140 16.56 7.16 -3.76
CA PHE A 140 16.44 8.61 -3.57
C PHE A 140 17.82 9.27 -3.39
N VAL A 141 18.66 8.77 -2.48
CA VAL A 141 20.01 9.31 -2.25
C VAL A 141 20.87 9.20 -3.50
N ALA A 142 20.81 8.07 -4.22
CA ALA A 142 21.54 7.90 -5.48
C ALA A 142 21.10 8.92 -6.54
N TRP A 143 19.79 9.17 -6.68
CA TRP A 143 19.26 10.21 -7.58
C TRP A 143 19.65 11.62 -7.15
N ILE A 144 19.76 11.91 -5.85
CA ILE A 144 20.30 13.20 -5.36
C ILE A 144 21.79 13.35 -5.69
N VAL A 145 22.58 12.27 -5.66
CA VAL A 145 23.99 12.31 -6.11
C VAL A 145 24.08 12.54 -7.62
N VAL A 146 23.28 11.85 -8.43
CA VAL A 146 23.21 12.08 -9.90
C VAL A 146 22.83 13.54 -10.18
N PHE A 147 21.73 14.02 -9.57
CA PHE A 147 21.29 15.40 -9.67
C PHE A 147 22.39 16.39 -9.25
N GLY A 148 23.09 16.15 -8.12
CA GLY A 148 24.15 17.03 -7.63
C GLY A 148 25.33 17.14 -8.60
N ILE A 149 25.77 16.03 -9.18
CA ILE A 149 26.83 16.00 -10.19
C ILE A 149 26.39 16.77 -11.44
N MET A 150 25.21 16.42 -11.99
CA MET A 150 24.74 17.01 -13.25
C MET A 150 24.34 18.48 -13.08
N ALA A 151 23.79 18.88 -11.94
CA ALA A 151 23.51 20.28 -11.63
C ALA A 151 24.80 21.10 -11.49
N GLY A 152 25.83 20.55 -10.83
CA GLY A 152 27.14 21.21 -10.73
C GLY A 152 27.80 21.48 -12.09
N ILE A 153 27.58 20.60 -13.07
CA ILE A 153 28.09 20.76 -14.44
C ILE A 153 27.22 21.71 -15.28
N PHE A 154 25.89 21.58 -15.21
CA PHE A 154 24.98 22.19 -16.19
C PHE A 154 24.17 23.39 -15.71
N LEU A 155 23.82 23.54 -14.42
CA LEU A 155 22.99 24.69 -13.99
C LEU A 155 23.75 26.01 -14.05
N GLY A 156 25.04 26.00 -13.73
CA GLY A 156 25.92 27.18 -13.79
C GLY A 156 26.53 27.46 -15.17
N ARG A 157 26.25 26.65 -16.19
CA ARG A 157 26.84 26.77 -17.54
C ARG A 157 25.87 27.49 -18.49
N ASP A 158 26.40 28.32 -19.38
CA ASP A 158 25.59 28.98 -20.40
C ASP A 158 25.02 27.98 -21.43
N SER A 159 23.85 28.28 -22.00
CA SER A 159 23.13 27.37 -22.90
C SER A 159 23.91 27.00 -24.16
N ASP A 160 24.84 27.86 -24.57
CA ASP A 160 25.55 27.80 -25.84
C ASP A 160 26.96 27.19 -25.69
N ASP A 161 27.36 26.83 -24.46
CA ASP A 161 28.63 26.19 -24.12
C ASP A 161 28.41 24.67 -23.87
N PRO A 162 28.67 23.81 -24.87
CA PRO A 162 28.43 22.37 -24.76
C PRO A 162 29.49 21.66 -23.93
N TYR A 163 29.08 20.70 -23.10
CA TYR A 163 29.98 19.89 -22.28
C TYR A 163 30.09 18.47 -22.83
N LYS A 164 31.28 18.04 -23.25
CA LYS A 164 31.55 16.69 -23.82
C LYS A 164 30.52 16.29 -24.90
N GLY A 165 30.32 17.17 -25.89
CA GLY A 165 29.33 16.97 -26.95
C GLY A 165 27.85 17.02 -26.51
N ALA A 166 27.55 17.24 -25.23
CA ALA A 166 26.19 17.42 -24.74
C ALA A 166 25.69 18.86 -24.93
N SER A 167 24.50 19.01 -25.49
CA SER A 167 23.77 20.29 -25.48
C SER A 167 23.37 20.65 -24.05
N THR A 168 23.86 21.78 -23.55
CA THR A 168 23.59 22.28 -22.20
C THR A 168 22.10 22.57 -21.98
N GLY A 169 21.38 23.05 -22.99
CA GLY A 169 19.91 23.24 -22.93
C GLY A 169 19.15 21.93 -22.68
N ALA A 170 19.43 20.88 -23.46
CA ALA A 170 18.80 19.57 -23.29
C ALA A 170 19.18 18.93 -21.94
N MET A 171 20.44 19.08 -21.51
CA MET A 171 20.91 18.50 -20.25
C MET A 171 20.36 19.22 -19.02
N LYS A 172 20.14 20.55 -19.07
CA LYS A 172 19.39 21.26 -18.02
C LYS A 172 17.99 20.65 -17.80
N THR A 173 17.30 20.27 -18.86
CA THR A 173 16.00 19.56 -18.75
C THR A 173 16.16 18.18 -18.11
N ALA A 174 17.19 17.41 -18.48
CA ALA A 174 17.48 16.11 -17.86
C ALA A 174 17.75 16.24 -16.35
N VAL A 175 18.52 17.24 -15.91
CA VAL A 175 18.76 17.52 -14.48
C VAL A 175 17.45 17.75 -13.71
N TRP A 176 16.48 18.47 -14.28
CA TRP A 176 15.17 18.64 -13.64
C TRP A 176 14.36 17.35 -13.60
N VAL A 177 14.46 16.49 -14.62
CA VAL A 177 13.84 15.15 -14.62
C VAL A 177 14.43 14.28 -13.51
N ASP A 178 15.75 14.32 -13.30
CA ASP A 178 16.43 13.58 -12.23
C ASP A 178 15.94 14.01 -10.85
N LEU A 179 15.80 15.33 -10.61
CA LEU A 179 15.28 15.87 -9.35
C LEU A 179 13.82 15.45 -9.11
N VAL A 180 12.97 15.54 -10.14
CA VAL A 180 11.57 15.09 -10.07
C VAL A 180 11.52 13.59 -9.76
N ASN A 181 12.36 12.76 -10.39
CA ASN A 181 12.44 11.34 -10.10
C ASN A 181 12.90 11.09 -8.66
N ALA A 182 13.92 11.81 -8.18
CA ALA A 182 14.38 11.77 -6.79
C ALA A 182 13.22 12.03 -5.81
N ILE A 183 12.39 13.05 -6.07
CA ILE A 183 11.21 13.37 -5.26
C ILE A 183 10.21 12.21 -5.25
N PHE A 184 9.95 11.54 -6.38
CA PHE A 184 9.09 10.35 -6.38
C PHE A 184 9.67 9.18 -5.55
N TRP A 185 10.99 8.97 -5.57
CA TRP A 185 11.66 8.01 -4.68
C TRP A 185 11.57 8.43 -3.20
N ALA A 186 11.73 9.71 -2.89
CA ALA A 186 11.55 10.24 -1.53
C ALA A 186 10.12 10.04 -1.01
N VAL A 187 9.09 10.33 -1.83
CA VAL A 187 7.68 10.11 -1.48
C VAL A 187 7.39 8.63 -1.27
N SER A 188 7.97 7.74 -2.09
CA SER A 188 7.84 6.29 -1.95
C SER A 188 8.46 5.79 -0.64
N ALA A 189 9.68 6.24 -0.34
CA ALA A 189 10.40 5.93 0.90
C ALA A 189 9.67 6.47 2.14
N ALA A 190 9.22 7.73 2.10
CA ALA A 190 8.47 8.35 3.18
C ALA A 190 7.16 7.60 3.46
N TYR A 191 6.39 7.26 2.42
CA TYR A 191 5.19 6.44 2.59
C TYR A 191 5.50 5.07 3.21
N GLY A 192 6.55 4.39 2.74
CA GLY A 192 6.97 3.09 3.28
C GLY A 192 7.38 3.18 4.76
N CYS A 193 8.09 4.24 5.11
CA CYS A 193 8.47 4.61 6.48
C CYS A 193 7.21 4.83 7.35
N PHE A 194 6.30 5.72 6.93
CA PHE A 194 5.04 5.98 7.64
C PHE A 194 4.22 4.71 7.86
N LYS A 195 3.98 3.91 6.81
CA LYS A 195 3.18 2.68 6.91
C LYS A 195 3.81 1.65 7.86
N THR A 196 5.14 1.57 7.91
CA THR A 196 5.86 0.66 8.82
C THR A 196 5.76 1.18 10.26
N PHE A 197 6.29 2.38 10.55
CA PHE A 197 6.42 2.85 11.93
C PHE A 197 5.11 3.32 12.58
N LEU A 198 4.12 3.81 11.83
CA LEU A 198 2.80 4.15 12.38
C LEU A 198 1.88 2.93 12.42
N GLY A 199 1.98 2.02 11.44
CA GLY A 199 1.23 0.76 11.42
C GLY A 199 1.59 -0.11 12.61
N GLU A 200 2.87 -0.40 12.82
CA GLU A 200 3.33 -1.22 13.95
C GLU A 200 2.94 -0.61 15.31
N LYS A 201 2.92 0.72 15.45
CA LYS A 201 2.46 1.40 16.67
C LYS A 201 0.94 1.32 16.87
N ALA A 202 0.15 1.44 15.80
CA ALA A 202 -1.30 1.31 15.87
C ALA A 202 -1.75 -0.12 16.18
N ASP A 203 -1.10 -1.12 15.58
CA ASP A 203 -1.35 -2.54 15.83
C ASP A 203 -0.98 -2.90 17.28
N GLN A 204 0.22 -2.50 17.76
CA GLN A 204 0.63 -2.70 19.16
C GLN A 204 -0.29 -2.01 20.19
N ALA A 205 -0.82 -0.83 19.86
CA ALA A 205 -1.79 -0.15 20.73
C ALA A 205 -3.12 -0.91 20.77
N THR A 206 -3.59 -1.38 19.61
CA THR A 206 -4.83 -2.15 19.46
C THR A 206 -4.74 -3.48 20.21
N ASP A 207 -3.64 -4.23 20.07
CA ASP A 207 -3.42 -5.49 20.79
C ASP A 207 -3.38 -5.30 22.31
N LYS A 208 -2.71 -4.24 22.80
CA LYS A 208 -2.68 -3.90 24.24
C LYS A 208 -4.07 -3.56 24.78
N ILE A 209 -4.89 -2.84 24.02
CA ILE A 209 -6.26 -2.49 24.41
C ILE A 209 -7.14 -3.74 24.37
N GLY A 210 -7.06 -4.54 23.30
CA GLY A 210 -7.77 -5.80 23.16
C GLY A 210 -7.48 -6.76 24.31
N LYS A 211 -6.20 -7.01 24.61
CA LYS A 211 -5.80 -7.87 25.74
C LYS A 211 -6.38 -7.39 27.07
N LYS A 212 -6.28 -6.09 27.38
CA LYS A 212 -6.87 -5.51 28.60
C LYS A 212 -8.40 -5.66 28.66
N LEU A 213 -9.08 -5.52 27.53
CA LEU A 213 -10.53 -5.72 27.45
C LEU A 213 -10.91 -7.19 27.69
N PHE A 214 -10.16 -8.16 27.14
CA PHE A 214 -10.39 -9.59 27.37
C PHE A 214 -10.04 -10.04 28.79
N GLU A 215 -8.91 -9.60 29.37
CA GLU A 215 -8.57 -9.83 30.79
C GLU A 215 -9.68 -9.31 31.71
N LYS A 216 -10.21 -8.10 31.45
CA LYS A 216 -11.32 -7.52 32.22
C LYS A 216 -12.68 -8.16 31.94
N LYS A 217 -12.80 -9.03 30.92
CA LYS A 217 -14.04 -9.73 30.54
C LYS A 217 -14.07 -11.22 30.86
N GLN A 218 -13.03 -11.79 31.46
CA GLN A 218 -13.15 -13.08 32.14
C GLN A 218 -13.69 -12.83 33.55
N PRO A 219 -14.96 -13.15 33.85
CA PRO A 219 -15.37 -13.29 35.24
C PRO A 219 -14.67 -14.53 35.80
N GLN A 220 -14.32 -14.51 37.08
CA GLN A 220 -14.02 -15.75 37.78
C GLN A 220 -15.21 -16.70 37.55
N ALA A 221 -14.95 -17.88 37.00
CA ALA A 221 -15.98 -18.89 36.86
C ALA A 221 -16.50 -19.21 38.28
N PRO A 222 -17.82 -19.09 38.55
CA PRO A 222 -18.34 -19.49 39.84
C PRO A 222 -18.00 -20.97 40.04
N ALA A 223 -17.38 -21.29 41.18
CA ALA A 223 -17.11 -22.67 41.55
C ALA A 223 -18.45 -23.43 41.51
N LYS A 224 -18.47 -24.58 40.83
CA LYS A 224 -19.68 -25.40 40.74
C LYS A 224 -20.15 -25.74 42.15
N SER A 225 -21.37 -25.34 42.47
CA SER A 225 -22.14 -25.93 43.55
C SER A 225 -22.57 -27.33 43.09
N ASP A 226 -21.92 -28.36 43.61
CA ASP A 226 -22.24 -29.73 43.21
C ASP A 226 -23.62 -30.17 43.73
N GLY A 227 -24.40 -30.66 42.77
CA GLY A 227 -25.60 -31.49 42.87
C GLY A 227 -26.24 -31.74 44.22
N TYR A 228 -27.47 -31.24 44.35
CA TYR A 228 -28.54 -31.97 45.02
C TYR A 228 -28.63 -33.40 44.43
N ALA A 229 -28.65 -34.42 45.29
CA ALA A 229 -29.04 -35.78 44.92
C ALA A 229 -30.28 -36.16 45.72
N GLU A 230 -31.37 -36.48 45.02
CA GLU A 230 -32.65 -36.93 45.60
C GLU A 230 -32.80 -38.45 45.39
N SER A 231 -33.48 -39.13 46.31
CA SER A 231 -33.63 -40.59 46.46
C SER A 231 -32.32 -41.33 46.80
N VAL A 232 -32.24 -42.16 47.85
CA VAL A 232 -33.27 -42.92 48.60
C VAL A 232 -33.18 -42.72 50.12
#